data_AF-A0A356ALT2-F1
#
_entry.id   AF-A0A356ALT2-F1
#
_cell.length_a   1.000
_cell.length_b   1.000
_cell.length_c   1.000
_cell.angle_alpha   90.00
_cell.angle_beta   90.00
_cell.angle_gamma   90.00
#
_symmetry.space_group_name_H-M   'P 1'
#
loop_
_entity.id
_entity.type
_entity.pdbx_description
1 polymer ?
#
loop_
_entity_poly.entity_id
_entity_poly.type
_entity_poly.pdbx_seq_one_letter_code
_entity_poly.pdbx_strand_id
1 'polypeptide(L)'
;AQNTVERGGYSEYQTGLAVEFSAGKSGFEKSNEYKWLIEHGVDYGFVERFPKNKESTTGKTAEPGHFRYVGEENAKRMRQMGMCLEEYTAYLDSQSQK
;
A
#
# COMPACT_ATOMS: atom_id res chain seq x y z
N ALA A 1 -15.54 2.49 -15.71
CA ALA A 1 -14.17 2.66 -16.25
C ALA A 1 -13.24 3.28 -15.22
N GLN A 2 -13.49 4.52 -14.74
CA GLN A 2 -12.60 5.18 -13.77
C GLN A 2 -12.53 4.51 -12.38
N ASN A 3 -13.54 3.74 -12.00
CA ASN A 3 -13.54 2.94 -10.76
C ASN A 3 -12.75 1.62 -10.89
N THR A 4 -12.08 1.39 -12.02
CA THR A 4 -11.41 0.12 -12.35
C THR A 4 -10.04 0.36 -13.00
N VAL A 5 -9.92 1.45 -13.75
CA VAL A 5 -8.67 1.90 -14.37
C VAL A 5 -8.48 3.36 -14.01
N GLU A 6 -7.35 3.66 -13.40
CA GLU A 6 -7.02 5.02 -12.97
C GLU A 6 -6.87 5.97 -14.17
N ARG A 7 -7.25 7.23 -13.96
CA ARG A 7 -7.02 8.27 -14.97
C ARG A 7 -5.52 8.42 -15.20
N GLY A 8 -5.09 8.56 -16.45
CA GLY A 8 -3.70 8.85 -16.77
C GLY A 8 -3.20 10.10 -16.02
N GLY A 9 -2.06 9.97 -15.35
CA GLY A 9 -1.46 10.97 -14.46
C GLY A 9 -1.81 10.79 -12.98
N TYR A 10 -2.74 9.88 -12.65
CA TYR A 10 -3.20 9.63 -11.27
C TYR A 10 -2.86 8.21 -10.79
N SER A 11 -2.15 7.42 -11.60
CA SER A 11 -1.81 6.06 -11.26
C SER A 11 -0.47 5.96 -10.57
N GLU A 12 -0.43 5.25 -9.43
CA GLU A 12 0.83 5.02 -8.72
C GLU A 12 1.82 4.19 -9.56
N TYR A 13 1.34 3.34 -10.47
CA TYR A 13 2.20 2.60 -11.40
C TYR A 13 3.07 3.52 -12.27
N GLN A 14 2.57 4.72 -12.61
CA GLN A 14 3.32 5.68 -13.42
C GLN A 14 4.52 6.28 -12.67
N THR A 15 4.57 6.16 -11.34
CA THR A 15 5.73 6.60 -10.55
C THR A 15 6.88 5.60 -10.61
N GLY A 16 6.65 4.36 -11.06
CA GLY A 16 7.60 3.26 -10.96
C GLY A 16 7.80 2.71 -9.54
N LEU A 17 6.99 3.16 -8.56
CA LEU A 17 7.10 2.75 -7.16
C LEU A 17 6.00 1.80 -6.70
N ALA A 18 5.02 1.50 -7.56
CA ALA A 18 3.97 0.53 -7.28
C ALA A 18 4.23 -0.78 -8.04
N VAL A 19 3.97 -1.90 -7.37
CA VAL A 19 4.13 -3.26 -7.91
C VAL A 19 2.88 -4.06 -7.61
N GLU A 20 2.37 -4.78 -8.61
CA GLU A 20 1.30 -5.74 -8.45
C GLU A 20 1.89 -7.14 -8.26
N PHE A 21 1.57 -7.77 -7.13
CA PHE A 21 1.90 -9.17 -6.86
C PHE A 21 0.67 -10.05 -7.05
N SER A 22 0.87 -11.23 -7.60
CA SER A 22 -0.16 -12.26 -7.74
C SER A 22 0.44 -13.64 -7.55
N ALA A 23 -0.37 -14.60 -7.08
CA ALA A 23 0.05 -15.99 -6.90
C ALA A 23 -1.14 -16.94 -6.99
N GLY A 24 -0.89 -18.11 -7.59
CA GLY A 24 -1.79 -19.27 -7.61
C GLY A 24 -3.13 -19.05 -8.34
N LYS A 25 -3.95 -20.11 -8.36
CA LYS A 25 -5.32 -20.08 -8.93
C LYS A 25 -6.41 -19.79 -7.88
N SER A 26 -6.07 -19.89 -6.59
CA SER A 26 -7.01 -19.89 -5.45
C SER A 26 -7.25 -18.50 -4.83
N GLY A 27 -6.73 -17.44 -5.44
CA GLY A 27 -6.82 -16.05 -4.96
C GLY A 27 -5.59 -15.64 -4.14
N PHE A 28 -5.01 -14.49 -4.48
CA PHE A 28 -3.74 -14.05 -3.93
C PHE A 28 -3.76 -13.83 -2.41
N GLU A 29 -4.80 -13.18 -1.89
CA GLU A 29 -4.96 -12.88 -0.45
C GLU A 29 -4.89 -14.12 0.46
N LYS A 30 -5.19 -15.31 -0.06
CA LYS A 30 -5.16 -16.58 0.70
C LYS A 30 -3.85 -17.34 0.58
N SER A 31 -2.94 -16.87 -0.26
CA SER A 31 -1.68 -17.52 -0.57
C SER A 31 -0.64 -17.36 0.54
N ASN A 32 0.39 -18.20 0.53
CA ASN A 32 1.50 -18.07 1.48
C ASN A 32 2.39 -16.87 1.12
N GLU A 33 2.49 -16.57 -0.17
CA GLU A 33 3.20 -15.44 -0.74
C GLU A 33 2.62 -14.11 -0.24
N TYR A 34 1.28 -13.98 -0.23
CA TYR A 34 0.62 -12.79 0.32
C TYR A 34 0.90 -12.64 1.82
N LYS A 35 0.77 -13.70 2.62
CA LYS A 35 1.10 -13.66 4.06
C LYS A 35 2.53 -13.21 4.29
N TRP A 36 3.48 -13.76 3.52
CA TRP A 36 4.88 -13.38 3.60
C TRP A 36 5.09 -11.90 3.25
N LEU A 37 4.44 -11.38 2.21
CA LEU A 37 4.54 -9.97 1.84
C LEU A 37 3.93 -9.04 2.89
N ILE A 38 2.81 -9.42 3.51
CA ILE A 38 2.21 -8.64 4.60
C ILE A 38 3.14 -8.61 5.82
N GLU A 39 3.84 -9.72 6.11
CA GLU A 39 4.76 -9.84 7.26
C GLU A 39 6.13 -9.22 6.99
N HIS A 40 6.69 -9.32 5.78
CA HIS A 40 8.08 -8.95 5.50
C HIS A 40 8.23 -7.79 4.52
N GLY A 41 7.17 -7.38 3.80
CA GLY A 41 7.27 -6.34 2.77
C GLY A 41 7.90 -5.03 3.28
N VAL A 42 7.63 -4.63 4.52
CA VAL A 42 8.20 -3.40 5.08
C VAL A 42 9.70 -3.48 5.32
N ASP A 43 10.25 -4.68 5.51
CA ASP A 43 11.69 -4.87 5.67
C ASP A 43 12.43 -4.49 4.38
N TYR A 44 11.71 -4.45 3.25
CA TYR A 44 12.19 -4.05 1.94
C TYR A 44 11.59 -2.71 1.48
N GLY A 45 10.92 -1.98 2.37
CA GLY A 45 10.34 -0.67 2.08
C GLY A 45 8.99 -0.69 1.34
N PHE A 46 8.31 -1.83 1.29
CA PHE A 46 6.99 -1.97 0.68
C PHE A 46 5.87 -2.05 1.71
N VAL A 47 4.73 -1.45 1.38
CA VAL A 47 3.49 -1.55 2.15
C VAL A 47 2.35 -2.03 1.26
N GLU A 48 1.40 -2.77 1.83
CA GLU A 48 0.12 -3.01 1.17
C GLU A 48 -0.60 -1.66 1.04
N ARG A 49 -0.87 -1.24 -0.20
CA ARG A 49 -1.26 0.14 -0.47
C ARG A 49 -2.73 0.43 -0.14
N PHE A 50 -3.59 -0.54 -0.40
CA PHE A 50 -5.04 -0.44 -0.26
C PHE A 50 -5.59 -1.55 0.64
N PRO A 51 -5.35 -1.48 1.97
CA PRO A 51 -5.86 -2.47 2.91
C PRO A 51 -7.36 -2.29 3.17
N LYS A 52 -8.06 -3.40 3.42
CA LYS A 52 -9.53 -3.46 3.55
C LYS A 52 -10.12 -2.58 4.65
N ASN A 53 -9.38 -2.33 5.72
CA ASN A 53 -9.84 -1.49 6.84
C ASN A 53 -9.56 0.01 6.64
N LYS A 54 -9.07 0.43 5.47
CA LYS A 54 -8.70 1.83 5.17
C LYS A 54 -9.36 2.37 3.89
N GLU A 55 -10.42 1.73 3.40
CA GLU A 55 -11.12 2.17 2.17
C GLU A 55 -11.67 3.59 2.29
N SER A 56 -12.21 3.97 3.45
CA SER A 56 -12.72 5.32 3.70
C SER A 56 -11.63 6.40 3.67
N THR A 57 -10.38 6.04 3.96
CA THR A 57 -9.24 6.97 4.01
C THR A 57 -8.51 7.03 2.66
N THR A 58 -8.31 5.87 2.02
CA THR A 58 -7.61 5.75 0.74
C THR A 58 -8.51 6.13 -0.45
N GLY A 59 -9.84 6.11 -0.28
CA GLY A 59 -10.80 6.35 -1.36
C GLY A 59 -10.86 5.21 -2.39
N LYS A 60 -10.25 4.06 -2.10
CA LYS A 60 -10.22 2.87 -2.95
C LYS A 60 -10.71 1.65 -2.21
N THR A 61 -11.32 0.72 -2.94
CA THR A 61 -11.62 -0.63 -2.44
C THR A 61 -10.33 -1.39 -2.17
N ALA A 62 -10.39 -2.37 -1.28
CA ALA A 62 -9.26 -3.25 -1.00
C ALA A 62 -8.72 -3.88 -2.30
N GLU A 63 -7.42 -3.76 -2.54
CA GLU A 63 -6.73 -4.35 -3.69
C GLU A 63 -5.55 -5.20 -3.18
N PRO A 64 -5.81 -6.43 -2.68
CA PRO A 64 -4.75 -7.33 -2.24
C PRO A 64 -3.81 -7.63 -3.41
N GLY A 65 -2.54 -7.27 -3.27
CA GLY A 65 -1.55 -7.40 -4.35
C GLY A 65 -0.96 -6.08 -4.82
N HIS A 66 -1.62 -4.95 -4.59
CA HIS A 66 -1.04 -3.64 -4.86
C HIS A 66 -0.11 -3.22 -3.73
N PHE A 67 1.21 -3.27 -3.98
CA PHE A 67 2.22 -2.84 -3.03
C PHE A 67 2.90 -1.55 -3.50
N ARG A 68 3.23 -0.70 -2.53
CA ARG A 68 3.86 0.60 -2.78
C ARG A 68 5.20 0.70 -2.04
N TYR A 69 6.25 1.04 -2.77
CA TYR A 69 7.53 1.41 -2.18
C TYR A 69 7.47 2.81 -1.56
N VAL A 70 7.86 2.89 -0.29
CA VAL A 70 7.92 4.12 0.52
C VAL A 70 9.26 4.29 1.24
N GLY A 71 10.19 3.34 1.06
CA GLY A 71 11.45 3.26 1.81
C GLY A 71 11.30 2.49 3.13
N GLU A 72 12.36 1.79 3.55
CA GLU A 72 12.32 0.89 4.72
C GLU A 72 11.87 1.55 6.01
N GLU A 73 12.45 2.72 6.34
CA GLU A 73 12.12 3.43 7.58
C GLU A 73 10.64 3.80 7.65
N ASN A 74 10.12 4.37 6.56
CA ASN A 74 8.72 4.76 6.46
C ASN A 74 7.80 3.54 6.51
N ALA A 75 8.13 2.47 5.78
CA ALA A 75 7.30 1.27 5.77
C ALA A 75 7.19 0.64 7.16
N LYS A 76 8.31 0.55 7.89
CA LYS A 76 8.35 0.05 9.26
C LYS A 76 7.52 0.93 10.20
N ARG A 77 7.62 2.25 10.08
CA ARG A 77 6.86 3.21 10.90
C ARG A 77 5.36 3.17 10.60
N MET A 78 4.98 3.11 9.32
CA MET A 78 3.60 2.94 8.88
C MET A 78 2.98 1.68 9.48
N ARG A 79 3.70 0.55 9.45
CA ARG A 79 3.25 -0.70 10.08
C ARG A 79 3.12 -0.56 11.59
N GLN A 80 4.12 0.00 12.27
CA GLN A 80 4.09 0.19 13.72
C GLN A 80 2.88 1.03 14.16
N MET A 81 2.51 2.03 13.37
CA MET A 81 1.41 2.94 13.65
C MET A 81 0.06 2.47 13.09
N GLY A 82 0.03 1.40 12.28
CA GLY A 82 -1.18 0.91 11.61
C GLY A 82 -1.78 1.92 10.63
N MET A 83 -0.91 2.69 9.94
CA MET A 83 -1.30 3.78 9.05
C MET A 83 -1.22 3.39 7.58
N CYS A 84 -2.20 3.83 6.78
CA CYS A 84 -2.05 3.87 5.31
C CYS A 84 -1.21 5.09 4.89
N LEU A 85 -0.91 5.19 3.60
CA LEU A 85 -0.02 6.24 3.09
C LEU A 85 -0.54 7.64 3.39
N GLU A 86 -1.83 7.89 3.20
CA GLU A 86 -2.49 9.18 3.43
C GLU A 86 -2.41 9.62 4.90
N GLU A 87 -2.68 8.69 5.82
CA GLU A 87 -2.59 8.94 7.27
C GLU A 87 -1.15 9.24 7.67
N TYR A 88 -0.19 8.51 7.09
CA TYR A 88 1.22 8.68 7.38
C TYR A 88 1.76 10.02 6.85
N THR A 89 1.37 10.42 5.64
CA THR A 89 1.74 11.74 5.11
C THR A 89 1.18 12.87 5.95
N ALA A 90 -0.10 12.79 6.36
CA ALA A 90 -0.71 13.78 7.24
C ALA A 90 -0.02 13.85 8.61
N TYR A 91 0.40 12.69 9.15
CA TYR A 91 1.20 12.62 10.36
C TYR A 91 2.54 13.35 10.20
N LEU A 92 3.30 13.09 9.13
CA LEU A 92 4.59 13.73 8.87
C LEU A 92 4.47 15.25 8.72
N ASP A 93 3.44 15.72 8.02
CA ASP A 93 3.18 17.15 7.86
C ASP A 93 2.92 17.83 9.22
N SER A 94 2.16 17.18 10.10
CA SER A 94 1.89 17.69 11.45
C SER A 94 3.12 17.75 12.36
N GLN A 95 4.14 16.93 12.09
CA GLN A 95 5.42 16.97 12.83
C GLN A 95 6.38 18.01 12.26
N SER A 96 6.33 18.27 10.96
CA SER A 96 7.22 19.22 10.28
C SER A 96 6.85 20.69 10.53
N GLN A 97 5.63 20.95 11.00
CA GLN A 97 5.15 22.29 11.38
C GLN A 97 5.41 22.63 12.86
N LYS A 98 6.08 21.76 13.61
CA LYS A 98 6.55 22.01 14.99
C LYS A 98 8.02 22.39 14.98
#